data_AF-A0A1Y1V370-F1
#
_entry.id   AF-A0A1Y1V370-F1
#
_cell.length_a   1.000
_cell.length_b   1.000
_cell.length_c   1.000
_cell.angle_alpha   90.00
_cell.angle_beta   90.00
_cell.angle_gamma   90.00
#
_symmetry.space_group_name_H-M   'P 1'
#
loop_
_entity.id
_entity.type
_entity.pdbx_description
1 polymer ?
#
loop_
_entity_poly.entity_id
_entity_poly.type
_entity_poly.pdbx_seq_one_letter_code
_entity_poly.pdbx_strand_id
1 'polypeptide(L)'
;NMEKEIIENYKGEELEPEWEWAKSVSVVYTWVNGDDVNFTDIKSKYNGGYRSFNSRDRNVDELRYSLRSLEQYMPWHNGTIFIVTDNQVPKWLDTSNSKIKIVYHKDIIQEHYRPTYDANTIELFLDRIPGVTEYFIYFNDDMFLNNYVHPCFFFTRKNHYPKVYRSHIVELTKEKTDEIIKKNSVVQMFQASKYFTREIIREYFDPEFEYRYYLHTAYVIYRDLMEPFRQLFKEEIKPVCSDRFRNPFKPHLLYMYQSYLYYATKHEDFPLKIGGIGKAKNVKGTPLPNDRERTIKKYSCEMVPPKTSATFVKFGSINNGYDNNAKRFERFRNDIQLRVYNLNDEYTKDEALYQLVRYMITRYPTPSQFEKKEYVDLDLKVLP
;
A
#
# COMPACT_ATOMS: atom_id res chain seq x y z
N ASN A 1 -19.42 16.56 -9.09
CA ASN A 1 -18.01 16.82 -8.69
C ASN A 1 -17.18 16.28 -9.82
N MET A 2 -16.65 17.16 -10.68
CA MET A 2 -16.12 16.80 -12.01
C MET A 2 -15.13 15.64 -11.99
N GLU A 3 -14.22 15.59 -11.01
CA GLU A 3 -13.24 14.50 -10.91
C GLU A 3 -13.87 13.15 -10.56
N LYS A 4 -14.93 13.15 -9.75
CA LYS A 4 -15.71 11.94 -9.43
C LYS A 4 -16.35 11.38 -10.70
N GLU A 5 -16.94 12.25 -11.51
CA GLU A 5 -17.57 11.88 -12.78
C GLU A 5 -16.55 11.33 -13.78
N ILE A 6 -15.34 11.90 -13.85
CA ILE A 6 -14.24 11.34 -14.67
C ILE A 6 -13.90 9.93 -14.21
N ILE A 7 -13.68 9.72 -12.90
CA ILE A 7 -13.36 8.39 -12.36
C ILE A 7 -14.49 7.39 -12.66
N GLU A 8 -15.75 7.80 -12.52
CA GLU A 8 -16.93 6.94 -12.70
C GLU A 8 -17.14 6.54 -14.17
N ASN A 9 -16.86 7.45 -15.09
CA ASN A 9 -17.17 7.28 -16.51
C ASN A 9 -16.00 6.77 -17.35
N TYR A 10 -14.76 6.83 -16.88
CA TYR A 10 -13.59 6.32 -17.61
C TYR A 10 -13.75 4.85 -18.02
N LYS A 11 -13.55 4.56 -19.31
CA LYS A 11 -13.70 3.24 -19.93
C LYS A 11 -12.39 2.70 -20.53
N GLY A 12 -11.25 3.26 -20.14
CA GLY A 12 -9.94 2.80 -20.64
C GLY A 12 -9.50 3.48 -21.94
N GLU A 13 -10.18 4.56 -22.34
CA GLU A 13 -9.77 5.40 -23.47
C GLU A 13 -8.40 6.06 -23.24
N GLU A 14 -7.81 6.59 -24.32
CA GLU A 14 -6.57 7.34 -24.23
C GLU A 14 -6.69 8.53 -23.29
N LEU A 15 -5.63 8.78 -22.52
CA LEU A 15 -5.58 9.89 -21.59
C LEU A 15 -5.50 11.22 -22.32
N GLU A 16 -6.09 12.27 -21.73
CA GLU A 16 -5.92 13.62 -22.22
C GLU A 16 -4.45 14.08 -22.09
N PRO A 17 -3.97 15.02 -22.92
CA PRO A 17 -2.57 15.45 -22.93
C PRO A 17 -2.04 15.90 -21.56
N GLU A 18 -2.89 16.46 -20.69
CA GLU A 18 -2.51 16.85 -19.33
C GLU A 18 -2.04 15.68 -18.44
N TRP A 19 -2.39 14.44 -18.80
CA TRP A 19 -2.08 13.23 -18.03
C TRP A 19 -0.96 12.38 -18.63
N GLU A 20 -0.30 12.83 -19.70
CA GLU A 20 0.76 12.04 -20.35
C GLU A 20 1.90 11.66 -19.40
N TRP A 21 2.24 12.56 -18.48
CA TRP A 21 3.24 12.30 -17.46
C TRP A 21 2.89 11.08 -16.58
N ALA A 22 1.59 10.85 -16.32
CA ALA A 22 1.11 9.78 -15.45
C ALA A 22 1.44 8.40 -16.04
N LYS A 23 1.49 8.28 -17.37
CA LYS A 23 1.84 7.02 -18.05
C LYS A 23 3.22 6.50 -17.65
N SER A 24 4.14 7.37 -17.25
CA SER A 24 5.51 7.01 -16.87
C SER A 24 5.71 6.77 -15.38
N VAL A 25 4.70 7.04 -14.54
CA VAL A 25 4.78 6.90 -13.08
C VAL A 25 5.07 5.45 -12.72
N SER A 26 6.05 5.25 -11.84
CA SER A 26 6.41 3.92 -11.35
C SER A 26 5.29 3.34 -10.49
N VAL A 27 5.11 2.03 -10.61
CA VAL A 27 4.29 1.24 -9.68
C VAL A 27 5.22 0.40 -8.82
N VAL A 28 4.97 0.36 -7.52
CA VAL A 28 5.77 -0.40 -6.56
C VAL A 28 4.88 -1.40 -5.85
N TYR A 29 5.27 -2.66 -5.85
CA TYR A 29 4.66 -3.75 -5.10
C TYR A 29 5.56 -4.18 -3.95
N THR A 30 4.98 -4.55 -2.82
CA THR A 30 5.67 -5.36 -1.79
C THR A 30 5.15 -6.77 -1.82
N TRP A 31 6.04 -7.75 -1.69
CA TRP A 31 5.66 -9.16 -1.71
C TRP A 31 6.68 -10.05 -0.98
N VAL A 32 6.16 -11.05 -0.28
CA VAL A 32 6.95 -12.12 0.35
C VAL A 32 6.25 -13.47 0.14
N ASN A 33 7.03 -14.54 0.18
CA ASN A 33 6.53 -15.92 0.10
C ASN A 33 6.99 -16.73 1.32
N GLY A 34 6.03 -17.08 2.17
CA GLY A 34 6.20 -17.91 3.36
C GLY A 34 6.45 -19.38 3.08
N ASP A 35 6.22 -19.87 1.85
CA ASP A 35 6.57 -21.24 1.45
C ASP A 35 8.06 -21.40 1.10
N ASP A 36 8.82 -20.30 1.05
CA ASP A 36 10.26 -20.35 0.79
C ASP A 36 11.01 -20.82 2.05
N VAL A 37 11.72 -21.94 1.90
CA VAL A 37 12.51 -22.56 2.96
C VAL A 37 13.62 -21.62 3.45
N ASN A 38 14.25 -20.83 2.58
CA ASN A 38 15.29 -19.90 2.99
C ASN A 38 14.70 -18.77 3.85
N PHE A 39 13.56 -18.23 3.42
CA PHE A 39 12.84 -17.18 4.16
C PHE A 39 12.42 -17.67 5.55
N THR A 40 11.76 -18.83 5.63
CA THR A 40 11.32 -19.41 6.90
C THR A 40 12.49 -19.79 7.80
N ASP A 41 13.60 -20.29 7.26
CA ASP A 41 14.80 -20.61 8.03
C ASP A 41 15.47 -19.36 8.61
N ILE A 42 15.58 -18.28 7.84
CA ILE A 42 16.12 -17.00 8.33
C ILE A 42 15.17 -16.40 9.38
N LYS A 43 13.87 -16.39 9.12
CA LYS A 43 12.83 -15.87 10.04
C LYS A 43 12.79 -16.64 11.36
N SER A 44 12.99 -17.96 11.30
CA SER A 44 13.00 -18.83 12.48
C SER A 44 14.06 -18.45 13.52
N LYS A 45 15.20 -17.89 13.07
CA LYS A 45 16.27 -17.40 13.96
C LYS A 45 15.83 -16.24 14.85
N TYR A 46 14.76 -15.53 14.49
CA TYR A 46 14.31 -14.32 15.18
C TYR A 46 12.94 -14.46 15.83
N ASN A 47 12.14 -15.45 15.46
CA ASN A 47 10.78 -15.65 15.99
C ASN A 47 10.70 -16.73 17.09
N GLY A 48 11.84 -17.28 17.55
CA GLY A 48 11.88 -18.35 18.55
C GLY A 48 11.97 -19.77 17.96
N GLY A 49 12.40 -19.92 16.71
CA GLY A 49 12.65 -21.21 16.05
C GLY A 49 11.48 -21.75 15.23
N TYR A 50 10.39 -21.00 15.08
CA TYR A 50 9.21 -21.46 14.34
C TYR A 50 9.45 -21.31 12.83
N ARG A 51 9.35 -22.43 12.11
CA ARG A 51 9.51 -22.50 10.64
C ARG A 51 8.18 -22.49 9.87
N SER A 52 7.06 -22.26 10.54
CA SER A 52 5.75 -22.12 9.89
C SER A 52 5.49 -20.67 9.46
N PHE A 53 4.78 -20.51 8.34
CA PHE A 53 4.21 -19.23 7.94
C PHE A 53 2.79 -19.05 8.50
N ASN A 54 2.32 -17.81 8.54
CA ASN A 54 0.94 -17.46 8.87
C ASN A 54 0.33 -16.63 7.73
N SER A 55 -0.88 -16.09 7.92
CA SER A 55 -1.55 -15.30 6.88
C SER A 55 -0.79 -14.05 6.41
N ARG A 56 0.26 -13.62 7.12
CA ARG A 56 1.08 -12.47 6.74
C ARG A 56 2.19 -12.79 5.75
N ASP A 57 2.57 -14.06 5.63
CA ASP A 57 3.56 -14.52 4.65
C ASP A 57 2.94 -15.50 3.65
N ARG A 58 1.65 -15.81 3.78
CA ARG A 58 0.97 -16.71 2.85
C ARG A 58 0.98 -16.09 1.46
N ASN A 59 1.33 -16.89 0.45
CA ASN A 59 1.25 -16.53 -0.95
C ASN A 59 0.40 -17.58 -1.69
N VAL A 60 -0.70 -17.13 -2.29
CA VAL A 60 -1.54 -17.92 -3.20
C VAL A 60 -1.66 -17.24 -4.57
N ASP A 61 -0.57 -16.61 -5.00
CA ASP A 61 -0.41 -15.86 -6.25
C ASP A 61 -1.25 -14.57 -6.35
N GLU A 62 -1.62 -13.95 -5.23
CA GLU A 62 -2.32 -12.66 -5.19
C GLU A 62 -1.58 -11.60 -6.02
N LEU A 63 -0.25 -11.50 -5.88
CA LEU A 63 0.58 -10.59 -6.68
C LEU A 63 0.38 -10.81 -8.20
N ARG A 64 0.30 -12.07 -8.65
CA ARG A 64 0.12 -12.42 -10.08
C ARG A 64 -1.17 -11.82 -10.61
N TYR A 65 -2.27 -12.02 -9.88
CA TYR A 65 -3.57 -11.52 -10.30
C TYR A 65 -3.75 -10.01 -10.04
N SER A 66 -3.03 -9.44 -9.07
CA SER A 66 -2.94 -7.99 -8.91
C SER A 66 -2.32 -7.35 -10.14
N LEU A 67 -1.21 -7.89 -10.66
CA LEU A 67 -0.60 -7.42 -11.91
C LEU A 67 -1.51 -7.60 -13.12
N ARG A 68 -2.23 -8.72 -13.23
CA ARG A 68 -3.27 -8.87 -14.27
C ARG A 68 -4.34 -7.79 -14.17
N SER A 69 -4.81 -7.50 -12.95
CA SER A 69 -5.80 -6.44 -12.72
C SER A 69 -5.25 -5.07 -13.10
N LEU A 70 -3.96 -4.81 -12.84
CA LEU A 70 -3.28 -3.58 -13.19
C LEU A 70 -3.21 -3.40 -14.71
N GLU A 71 -2.73 -4.40 -15.45
CA GLU A 71 -2.66 -4.32 -16.91
C GLU A 71 -4.05 -4.20 -17.55
N GLN A 72 -5.04 -4.91 -17.01
CA GLN A 72 -6.41 -4.85 -17.52
C GLN A 72 -7.07 -3.48 -17.28
N TYR A 73 -6.85 -2.87 -16.11
CA TYR A 73 -7.64 -1.71 -15.68
C TYR A 73 -6.87 -0.39 -15.59
N MET A 74 -5.57 -0.38 -15.84
CA MET A 74 -4.76 0.82 -16.07
C MET A 74 -4.06 0.74 -17.43
N PRO A 75 -4.80 0.68 -18.56
CA PRO A 75 -4.20 0.46 -19.89
C PRO A 75 -3.26 1.61 -20.33
N TRP A 76 -3.36 2.76 -19.68
CA TRP A 76 -2.49 3.91 -19.91
C TRP A 76 -1.10 3.78 -19.26
N HIS A 77 -0.93 2.91 -18.26
CA HIS A 77 0.31 2.81 -17.51
C HIS A 77 1.41 2.11 -18.34
N ASN A 78 2.53 2.81 -18.52
CA ASN A 78 3.72 2.35 -19.22
C ASN A 78 5.00 2.47 -18.38
N GLY A 79 4.89 2.92 -17.13
CA GLY A 79 5.98 3.08 -16.19
C GLY A 79 6.60 1.76 -15.76
N THR A 80 7.72 1.85 -15.03
CA THR A 80 8.38 0.67 -14.48
C THR A 80 7.62 0.14 -13.27
N ILE A 81 7.40 -1.16 -13.23
CA ILE A 81 6.87 -1.89 -12.09
C ILE A 81 8.04 -2.43 -11.27
N PHE A 82 8.11 -2.09 -10.00
CA PHE A 82 9.09 -2.64 -9.06
C PHE A 82 8.40 -3.61 -8.12
N ILE A 83 8.98 -4.79 -7.91
CA ILE A 83 8.55 -5.73 -6.87
C ILE A 83 9.64 -5.75 -5.81
N VAL A 84 9.31 -5.24 -4.62
CA VAL A 84 10.17 -5.20 -3.44
C VAL A 84 9.94 -6.45 -2.60
N THR A 85 11.01 -7.20 -2.34
CA THR A 85 10.91 -8.52 -1.71
C THR A 85 12.15 -8.90 -0.89
N ASP A 86 12.03 -9.95 -0.08
CA ASP A 86 13.10 -10.45 0.79
C ASP A 86 14.02 -11.47 0.08
N ASN A 87 14.64 -11.04 -1.02
CA ASN A 87 15.55 -11.88 -1.80
C ASN A 87 14.85 -13.10 -2.48
N GLN A 88 13.58 -12.93 -2.83
CA GLN A 88 12.73 -13.94 -3.48
C GLN A 88 12.38 -13.50 -4.91
N VAL A 89 11.95 -14.43 -5.75
CA VAL A 89 11.40 -14.14 -7.08
C VAL A 89 10.18 -15.04 -7.29
N PRO A 90 8.99 -14.50 -7.62
CA PRO A 90 7.82 -15.33 -7.91
C PRO A 90 8.12 -16.29 -9.06
N LYS A 91 7.77 -17.58 -8.91
CA LYS A 91 8.15 -18.60 -9.89
C LYS A 91 7.54 -18.36 -11.27
N TRP A 92 6.34 -17.78 -11.32
CA TRP A 92 5.60 -17.43 -12.54
C TRP A 92 6.13 -16.19 -13.25
N LEU A 93 6.94 -15.36 -12.59
CA LEU A 93 7.35 -14.05 -13.10
C LEU A 93 8.45 -14.18 -14.17
N ASP A 94 8.23 -13.59 -15.34
CA ASP A 94 9.24 -13.39 -16.37
C ASP A 94 10.05 -12.11 -16.09
N THR A 95 11.24 -12.30 -15.53
CA THR A 95 12.16 -11.20 -15.21
C THR A 95 12.93 -10.67 -16.42
N SER A 96 12.73 -11.23 -17.62
CA SER A 96 13.34 -10.70 -18.86
C SER A 96 12.59 -9.48 -19.39
N ASN A 97 11.35 -9.27 -18.95
CA ASN A 97 10.56 -8.11 -19.33
C ASN A 97 11.11 -6.82 -18.67
N SER A 98 11.60 -5.89 -19.48
CA SER A 98 12.25 -4.67 -18.98
C SER A 98 11.33 -3.72 -18.20
N LYS A 99 10.00 -3.87 -18.32
CA LYS A 99 9.02 -3.08 -17.57
C LYS A 99 8.87 -3.53 -16.11
N ILE A 100 9.38 -4.71 -15.72
CA ILE A 100 9.29 -5.20 -14.35
C ILE A 100 10.67 -5.47 -13.76
N LYS A 101 10.89 -5.02 -12.52
CA LYS A 101 12.20 -5.14 -11.84
C LYS A 101 12.01 -5.66 -10.42
N ILE A 102 12.82 -6.66 -10.06
CA ILE A 102 12.93 -7.10 -8.67
C ILE A 102 13.89 -6.17 -7.93
N VAL A 103 13.50 -5.75 -6.74
CA VAL A 103 14.32 -4.96 -5.81
C VAL A 103 14.33 -5.69 -4.47
N TYR A 104 15.51 -5.86 -3.87
CA TYR A 104 15.58 -6.55 -2.59
C TYR A 104 15.55 -5.58 -1.42
N HIS A 105 14.99 -6.02 -0.29
CA HIS A 105 15.02 -5.26 0.96
C HIS A 105 16.43 -4.77 1.31
N LYS A 106 17.46 -5.59 1.05
CA LYS A 106 18.86 -5.26 1.33
C LYS A 106 19.41 -4.08 0.51
N ASP A 107 18.80 -3.76 -0.62
CA ASP A 107 19.25 -2.71 -1.53
C ASP A 107 18.70 -1.34 -1.12
N ILE A 108 17.59 -1.30 -0.37
CA ILE A 108 16.89 -0.06 0.01
C ILE A 108 16.84 0.19 1.53
N ILE A 109 16.87 -0.87 2.35
CA ILE A 109 16.83 -0.78 3.82
C ILE A 109 18.24 -0.90 4.40
N GLN A 110 18.60 -0.01 5.33
CA GLN A 110 19.90 -0.02 5.98
C GLN A 110 20.12 -1.33 6.74
N GLU A 111 21.36 -1.81 6.75
CA GLU A 111 21.73 -3.11 7.35
C GLU A 111 21.29 -3.27 8.81
N HIS A 112 21.39 -2.22 9.62
CA HIS A 112 21.02 -2.28 11.03
C HIS A 112 19.51 -2.38 11.30
N TYR A 113 18.67 -2.17 10.28
CA TYR A 113 17.23 -2.43 10.35
C TYR A 113 16.81 -3.76 9.71
N ARG A 114 17.78 -4.58 9.25
CA ARG A 114 17.52 -5.87 8.61
C ARG A 114 17.93 -7.07 9.49
N PRO A 115 17.31 -8.25 9.28
CA PRO A 115 16.08 -8.46 8.51
C PRO A 115 14.88 -7.83 9.22
N THR A 116 13.87 -7.43 8.46
CA THR A 116 12.59 -6.94 8.99
C THR A 116 11.45 -7.69 8.31
N TYR A 117 10.42 -8.00 9.09
CA TYR A 117 9.17 -8.64 8.68
C TYR A 117 7.97 -7.73 8.98
N ASP A 118 8.22 -6.43 9.14
CA ASP A 118 7.21 -5.41 9.39
C ASP A 118 7.07 -4.50 8.16
N ALA A 119 5.91 -4.56 7.51
CA ALA A 119 5.62 -3.70 6.35
C ALA A 119 5.84 -2.21 6.64
N ASN A 120 5.60 -1.74 7.88
CA ASN A 120 5.85 -0.33 8.22
C ASN A 120 7.33 0.05 8.00
N THR A 121 8.25 -0.88 8.29
CA THR A 121 9.68 -0.63 8.05
C THR A 121 10.02 -0.72 6.57
N ILE A 122 9.42 -1.64 5.82
CA ILE A 122 9.68 -1.79 4.38
C ILE A 122 9.18 -0.56 3.61
N GLU A 123 7.94 -0.14 3.89
CA GLU A 123 7.27 1.01 3.27
C GLU A 123 8.05 2.32 3.46
N LEU A 124 8.75 2.47 4.59
CA LEU A 124 9.57 3.65 4.91
C LEU A 124 10.72 3.91 3.93
N PHE A 125 11.16 2.91 3.18
CA PHE A 125 12.37 2.99 2.35
C PHE A 125 12.10 2.77 0.86
N LEU A 126 10.83 2.71 0.43
CA LEU A 126 10.47 2.55 -0.99
C LEU A 126 10.95 3.74 -1.85
N ASP A 127 11.16 4.92 -1.27
CA ASP A 127 11.77 6.07 -1.98
C ASP A 127 13.20 5.83 -2.43
N ARG A 128 13.89 4.84 -1.83
CA ARG A 128 15.29 4.52 -2.13
C ARG A 128 15.46 3.55 -3.29
N ILE A 129 14.36 3.09 -3.89
CA ILE A 129 14.39 2.24 -5.09
C ILE A 129 15.14 2.99 -6.21
N PRO A 130 16.25 2.46 -6.73
CA PRO A 130 16.99 3.12 -7.80
C PRO A 130 16.12 3.27 -9.06
N GLY A 131 15.97 4.52 -9.52
CA GLY A 131 15.18 4.86 -10.70
C GLY A 131 13.67 4.97 -10.47
N VAL A 132 13.19 4.97 -9.22
CA VAL A 132 11.79 5.28 -8.92
C VAL A 132 11.50 6.76 -9.21
N THR A 133 10.34 7.01 -9.81
CA THR A 133 9.87 8.34 -10.20
C THR A 133 9.57 9.23 -8.98
N GLU A 134 9.50 10.56 -9.19
CA GLU A 134 9.24 11.53 -8.10
C GLU A 134 7.91 11.25 -7.36
N TYR A 135 6.90 10.82 -8.12
CA TYR A 135 5.71 10.13 -7.63
C TYR A 135 5.85 8.64 -7.91
N PHE A 136 5.36 7.78 -7.03
CA PHE A 136 5.09 6.39 -7.39
C PHE A 136 3.81 5.91 -6.72
N ILE A 137 3.16 4.94 -7.36
CA ILE A 137 1.95 4.31 -6.85
C ILE A 137 2.35 3.00 -6.19
N TYR A 138 2.19 2.94 -4.88
CA TYR A 138 2.43 1.76 -4.07
C TYR A 138 1.16 0.90 -3.95
N PHE A 139 1.30 -0.38 -4.27
CA PHE A 139 0.32 -1.43 -4.05
C PHE A 139 0.92 -2.46 -3.09
N ASN A 140 0.12 -2.98 -2.16
CA ASN A 140 0.43 -4.29 -1.60
C ASN A 140 -0.01 -5.39 -2.59
N ASP A 141 0.52 -6.60 -2.43
CA ASP A 141 0.21 -7.77 -3.27
C ASP A 141 -1.27 -8.19 -3.26
N ASP A 142 -1.98 -7.96 -2.15
CA ASP A 142 -3.39 -8.29 -1.96
C ASP A 142 -4.38 -7.22 -2.46
N MET A 143 -3.91 -6.21 -3.19
CA MET A 143 -4.74 -5.14 -3.75
C MET A 143 -5.05 -5.38 -5.23
N PHE A 144 -6.30 -5.16 -5.62
CA PHE A 144 -6.78 -5.46 -6.97
C PHE A 144 -7.60 -4.32 -7.56
N LEU A 145 -7.51 -4.14 -8.88
CA LEU A 145 -8.35 -3.21 -9.61
C LEU A 145 -9.63 -3.89 -10.12
N ASN A 146 -10.78 -3.23 -9.96
CA ASN A 146 -12.07 -3.82 -10.35
C ASN A 146 -12.66 -3.23 -11.64
N ASN A 147 -12.28 -2.02 -12.02
CA ASN A 147 -12.74 -1.36 -13.24
C ASN A 147 -11.64 -0.40 -13.70
N TYR A 148 -11.75 0.11 -14.93
CA TYR A 148 -10.79 1.08 -15.46
C TYR A 148 -10.56 2.24 -14.50
N VAL A 149 -9.29 2.52 -14.19
CA VAL A 149 -8.86 3.52 -13.22
C VAL A 149 -8.20 4.68 -13.94
N HIS A 150 -8.86 5.83 -13.94
CA HIS A 150 -8.28 7.07 -14.46
C HIS A 150 -7.21 7.63 -13.50
N PRO A 151 -6.15 8.33 -13.97
CA PRO A 151 -5.20 9.04 -13.11
C PRO A 151 -5.84 9.98 -12.05
N CYS A 152 -7.03 10.52 -12.33
CA CYS A 152 -7.85 11.29 -11.38
C CYS A 152 -8.18 10.54 -10.07
N PHE A 153 -8.09 9.21 -10.06
CA PHE A 153 -8.20 8.42 -8.84
C PHE A 153 -6.99 8.64 -7.92
N PHE A 154 -5.79 8.74 -8.48
CA PHE A 154 -4.56 8.92 -7.73
C PHE A 154 -4.22 10.37 -7.45
N PHE A 155 -4.58 11.28 -8.36
CA PHE A 155 -4.17 12.67 -8.33
C PHE A 155 -5.35 13.63 -8.54
N THR A 156 -5.26 14.83 -7.98
CA THR A 156 -6.17 15.94 -8.33
C THR A 156 -5.90 16.41 -9.76
N ARG A 157 -6.95 16.75 -10.50
CA ARG A 157 -6.86 17.16 -11.91
C ARG A 157 -6.08 18.44 -12.11
N LYS A 158 -6.28 19.42 -11.21
CA LYS A 158 -5.71 20.78 -11.40
C LYS A 158 -4.23 20.87 -11.04
N ASN A 159 -3.84 20.28 -9.91
CA ASN A 159 -2.51 20.47 -9.33
C ASN A 159 -1.71 19.17 -9.24
N HIS A 160 -2.30 18.03 -9.62
CA HIS A 160 -1.68 16.71 -9.54
C HIS A 160 -1.24 16.30 -8.13
N TYR A 161 -1.89 16.84 -7.09
CA TYR A 161 -1.68 16.41 -5.72
C TYR A 161 -2.25 15.00 -5.49
N PRO A 162 -1.51 14.11 -4.78
CA PRO A 162 -2.00 12.82 -4.32
C PRO A 162 -3.35 12.89 -3.63
N LYS A 163 -4.20 11.92 -3.91
CA LYS A 163 -5.46 11.70 -3.20
C LYS A 163 -5.29 10.68 -2.09
N VAL A 164 -5.86 10.98 -0.93
CA VAL A 164 -5.84 10.14 0.25
C VAL A 164 -7.25 9.66 0.56
N TYR A 165 -7.43 8.34 0.53
CA TYR A 165 -8.71 7.68 0.77
C TYR A 165 -8.78 7.18 2.22
N ARG A 166 -9.68 7.77 3.01
CA ARG A 166 -10.03 7.34 4.36
C ARG A 166 -11.55 7.19 4.48
N SER A 167 -12.00 6.47 5.50
CA SER A 167 -13.43 6.21 5.74
C SER A 167 -13.94 6.95 6.99
N HIS A 168 -14.83 6.30 7.74
CA HIS A 168 -15.46 6.78 8.96
C HIS A 168 -14.44 7.01 10.10
N ILE A 169 -14.82 7.84 11.07
CA ILE A 169 -14.06 8.04 12.31
C ILE A 169 -14.07 6.73 13.10
N VAL A 170 -12.92 6.38 13.68
CA VAL A 170 -12.77 5.20 14.54
C VAL A 170 -12.68 5.66 15.98
N GLU A 171 -13.54 5.11 16.83
CA GLU A 171 -13.46 5.34 18.27
C GLU A 171 -12.25 4.60 18.84
N LEU A 172 -11.29 5.35 19.40
CA LEU A 172 -10.07 4.81 19.99
C LEU A 172 -9.96 5.33 21.43
N THR A 173 -9.98 4.41 22.40
CA THR A 173 -9.82 4.73 23.82
C THR A 173 -8.59 4.04 24.39
N LYS A 174 -8.06 4.60 25.48
CA LYS A 174 -6.88 4.04 26.15
C LYS A 174 -7.23 2.70 26.78
N GLU A 175 -8.41 2.58 27.38
CA GLU A 175 -8.88 1.37 28.07
C GLU A 175 -8.95 0.18 27.11
N LYS A 176 -9.57 0.36 25.93
CA LYS A 176 -9.62 -0.67 24.88
C LYS A 176 -8.22 -1.05 24.39
N THR A 177 -7.32 -0.07 24.27
CA THR A 177 -5.93 -0.30 23.85
C THR A 177 -5.15 -1.10 24.89
N ASP A 178 -5.27 -0.74 26.16
CA ASP A 178 -4.62 -1.43 27.29
C ASP A 178 -5.12 -2.88 27.41
N GLU A 179 -6.40 -3.14 27.17
CA GLU A 179 -6.95 -4.50 27.10
C GLU A 179 -6.35 -5.32 25.97
N ILE A 180 -6.21 -4.75 24.78
CA ILE A 180 -5.63 -5.43 23.61
C ILE A 180 -4.16 -5.80 23.88
N ILE A 181 -3.40 -4.87 24.47
CA ILE A 181 -2.01 -5.08 24.86
C ILE A 181 -1.91 -6.20 25.91
N LYS A 182 -2.75 -6.16 26.94
CA LYS A 182 -2.79 -7.21 28.00
C LYS A 182 -3.11 -8.60 27.44
N LYS A 183 -4.04 -8.68 26.49
CA LYS A 183 -4.41 -9.94 25.82
C LYS A 183 -3.31 -10.48 24.90
N ASN A 184 -2.33 -9.64 24.53
CA ASN A 184 -1.29 -9.95 23.55
C ASN A 184 -1.84 -10.54 22.24
N SER A 185 -3.01 -10.03 21.80
CA SER A 185 -3.70 -10.57 20.62
C SER A 185 -3.07 -10.03 19.34
N VAL A 186 -2.38 -10.90 18.60
CA VAL A 186 -1.73 -10.55 17.32
C VAL A 186 -2.74 -9.99 16.29
N VAL A 187 -3.97 -10.49 16.32
CA VAL A 187 -5.05 -10.06 15.43
C VAL A 187 -5.51 -8.63 15.74
N GLN A 188 -5.56 -8.26 17.01
CA GLN A 188 -6.07 -6.95 17.45
C GLN A 188 -5.00 -5.87 17.53
N MET A 189 -3.72 -6.20 17.35
CA MET A 189 -2.59 -5.24 17.40
C MET A 189 -2.82 -4.01 16.53
N PHE A 190 -3.49 -4.17 15.39
CA PHE A 190 -3.76 -3.05 14.49
C PHE A 190 -4.67 -2.00 15.12
N GLN A 191 -5.59 -2.36 16.03
CA GLN A 191 -6.39 -1.38 16.75
C GLN A 191 -5.55 -0.56 17.73
N ALA A 192 -4.63 -1.20 18.45
CA ALA A 192 -3.69 -0.49 19.32
C ALA A 192 -2.77 0.45 18.51
N SER A 193 -2.27 -0.01 17.36
CA SER A 193 -1.47 0.81 16.44
C SER A 193 -2.20 2.09 16.01
N LYS A 194 -3.50 2.04 15.73
CA LYS A 194 -4.31 3.23 15.39
C LYS A 194 -4.34 4.26 16.52
N TYR A 195 -4.45 3.79 17.77
CA TYR A 195 -4.44 4.68 18.94
C TYR A 195 -3.11 5.43 19.01
N PHE A 196 -1.97 4.73 19.03
CA PHE A 196 -0.65 5.39 19.06
C PHE A 196 -0.41 6.31 17.85
N THR A 197 -0.87 5.89 16.67
CA THR A 197 -0.82 6.75 15.47
C THR A 197 -1.58 8.06 15.67
N ARG A 198 -2.80 8.00 16.23
CA ARG A 198 -3.60 9.20 16.52
C ARG A 198 -2.89 10.10 17.52
N GLU A 199 -2.38 9.55 18.61
CA GLU A 199 -1.72 10.35 19.66
C GLU A 199 -0.49 11.07 19.12
N ILE A 200 0.34 10.40 18.31
CA ILE A 200 1.50 11.05 17.67
C ILE A 200 1.05 12.17 16.72
N ILE A 201 0.02 11.96 15.89
CA ILE A 201 -0.48 13.01 14.99
C ILE A 201 -1.04 14.20 15.80
N ARG A 202 -1.73 13.94 16.91
CA ARG A 202 -2.25 14.99 17.80
C ARG A 202 -1.14 15.83 18.40
N GLU A 203 -0.09 15.17 18.86
CA GLU A 203 1.08 15.80 19.46
C GLU A 203 1.86 16.65 18.45
N TYR A 204 2.09 16.12 17.23
CA TYR A 204 2.88 16.80 16.22
C TYR A 204 2.11 17.90 15.48
N PHE A 205 0.86 17.67 15.14
CA PHE A 205 0.14 18.53 14.22
C PHE A 205 -1.10 19.21 14.82
N ASP A 206 -2.01 18.46 15.42
CA ASP A 206 -3.34 18.97 15.76
C ASP A 206 -3.99 18.19 16.91
N PRO A 207 -4.06 18.75 18.13
CA PRO A 207 -4.63 18.08 19.30
C PRO A 207 -6.05 17.54 19.10
N GLU A 208 -6.83 18.15 18.19
CA GLU A 208 -8.20 17.75 17.88
C GLU A 208 -8.29 16.69 16.77
N PHE A 209 -7.16 16.21 16.25
CA PHE A 209 -7.15 15.23 15.17
C PHE A 209 -7.95 13.96 15.52
N GLU A 210 -8.85 13.57 14.63
CA GLU A 210 -9.60 12.33 14.73
C GLU A 210 -9.08 11.27 13.75
N TYR A 211 -8.88 10.06 14.25
CA TYR A 211 -8.46 8.95 13.40
C TYR A 211 -9.63 8.48 12.53
N ARG A 212 -9.44 8.43 11.22
CA ARG A 212 -10.38 7.84 10.27
C ARG A 212 -9.84 6.51 9.78
N TYR A 213 -10.73 5.53 9.60
CA TYR A 213 -10.34 4.20 9.19
C TYR A 213 -9.54 4.27 7.88
N TYR A 214 -8.34 3.69 7.94
CA TYR A 214 -7.40 3.63 6.83
C TYR A 214 -7.86 2.59 5.83
N LEU A 215 -8.12 3.00 4.60
CA LEU A 215 -8.52 2.08 3.55
C LEU A 215 -7.27 1.45 2.94
N HIS A 216 -7.25 0.11 2.89
CA HIS A 216 -6.21 -0.67 2.20
C HIS A 216 -6.40 -0.52 0.69
N THR A 217 -5.60 0.33 0.06
CA THR A 217 -5.77 0.75 -1.34
C THR A 217 -4.43 1.19 -1.92
N ALA A 218 -4.40 1.49 -3.22
CA ALA A 218 -3.19 2.00 -3.85
C ALA A 218 -2.86 3.41 -3.33
N TYR A 219 -1.62 3.61 -2.91
CA TYR A 219 -1.15 4.86 -2.31
C TYR A 219 -0.20 5.58 -3.23
N VAL A 220 -0.31 6.90 -3.32
CA VAL A 220 0.72 7.71 -3.98
C VAL A 220 1.72 8.22 -2.96
N ILE A 221 3.00 8.00 -3.22
CA ILE A 221 4.09 8.46 -2.37
C ILE A 221 4.95 9.45 -3.15
N TYR A 222 5.26 10.58 -2.52
CA TYR A 222 6.32 11.48 -2.96
C TYR A 222 7.67 10.95 -2.48
N ARG A 223 8.52 10.52 -3.42
CA ARG A 223 9.88 10.07 -3.14
C ARG A 223 10.65 11.09 -2.28
N ASP A 224 10.64 12.35 -2.72
CA ASP A 224 11.45 13.41 -2.11
C ASP A 224 10.98 13.80 -0.70
N LEU A 225 9.74 13.49 -0.32
CA LEU A 225 9.21 13.84 1.01
C LEU A 225 9.43 12.75 2.07
N MET A 226 9.90 11.57 1.68
CA MET A 226 10.15 10.48 2.64
C MET A 226 11.32 10.81 3.58
N GLU A 227 12.37 11.50 3.11
CA GLU A 227 13.47 11.91 3.99
C GLU A 227 13.08 12.99 5.00
N PRO A 228 12.44 14.12 4.61
CA PRO A 228 11.87 15.07 5.56
C PRO A 228 10.89 14.43 6.56
N PHE A 229 10.06 13.48 6.11
CA PHE A 229 9.17 12.72 6.97
C PHE A 229 9.94 11.91 8.03
N ARG A 230 10.97 11.16 7.61
CA ARG A 230 11.84 10.40 8.52
C ARG A 230 12.55 11.28 9.53
N GLN A 231 12.94 12.49 9.14
CA GLN A 231 13.61 13.45 10.03
C GLN A 231 12.66 14.05 11.07
N LEU A 232 11.42 14.39 10.68
CA LEU A 232 10.42 14.91 11.61
C LEU A 232 10.04 13.88 12.68
N PHE A 233 9.86 12.62 12.29
CA PHE A 233 9.42 11.53 13.17
C PHE A 233 10.55 10.59 13.58
N LYS A 234 11.77 11.11 13.66
CA LYS A 234 12.96 10.28 13.90
C LYS A 234 12.85 9.45 15.18
N GLU A 235 12.34 10.05 16.26
CA GLU A 235 12.26 9.40 17.57
C GLU A 235 11.15 8.34 17.62
N GLU A 236 10.10 8.51 16.83
CA GLU A 236 8.94 7.62 16.69
C GLU A 236 9.24 6.46 15.74
N ILE A 237 10.05 6.70 14.70
CA ILE A 237 10.47 5.70 13.71
C ILE A 237 11.54 4.76 14.28
N LYS A 238 12.45 5.27 15.11
CA LYS A 238 13.53 4.48 15.70
C LYS A 238 13.04 3.16 16.36
N PRO A 239 12.04 3.16 17.26
CA PRO A 239 11.54 1.92 17.86
C PRO A 239 10.77 1.03 16.85
N VAL A 240 10.17 1.62 15.81
CA VAL A 240 9.51 0.84 14.75
C VAL A 240 10.53 0.02 13.98
N CYS A 241 11.65 0.63 13.60
CA CYS A 241 12.69 -0.03 12.80
C CYS A 241 13.63 -0.93 13.62
N SER A 242 13.73 -0.76 14.95
CA SER A 242 14.54 -1.66 15.79
C SER A 242 13.91 -3.05 15.96
N ASP A 243 12.59 -3.13 15.87
CA ASP A 243 11.84 -4.36 16.03
C ASP A 243 11.57 -5.03 14.70
N ARG A 244 12.01 -6.29 14.57
CA ARG A 244 11.88 -7.07 13.32
C ARG A 244 10.44 -7.46 12.99
N PHE A 245 9.57 -7.47 13.99
CA PHE A 245 8.17 -7.88 13.86
C PHE A 245 7.24 -6.76 14.28
N ARG A 246 6.00 -6.82 13.81
CA ARG A 246 4.92 -5.93 14.26
C ARG A 246 4.70 -6.09 15.76
N ASN A 247 4.47 -4.99 16.45
CA ASN A 247 4.09 -4.97 17.86
C ASN A 247 2.91 -3.98 18.05
N PRO A 248 2.10 -4.08 19.13
CA PRO A 248 0.89 -3.27 19.28
C PRO A 248 1.17 -1.79 19.60
N PHE A 249 2.40 -1.46 19.97
CA PHE A 249 2.86 -0.11 20.31
C PHE A 249 3.36 0.68 19.07
N LYS A 250 3.60 0.00 17.95
CA LYS A 250 4.09 0.66 16.74
C LYS A 250 2.97 1.48 16.09
N PRO A 251 3.22 2.76 15.77
CA PRO A 251 2.30 3.51 14.94
C PRO A 251 2.31 3.01 13.49
N HIS A 252 1.27 3.38 12.76
CA HIS A 252 1.10 3.08 11.35
C HIS A 252 1.75 4.17 10.50
N LEU A 253 2.94 3.88 9.96
CA LEU A 253 3.80 4.90 9.38
C LEU A 253 3.27 5.48 8.07
N LEU A 254 2.63 4.67 7.23
CA LEU A 254 2.04 5.19 5.99
C LEU A 254 0.83 6.11 6.27
N TYR A 255 0.07 5.84 7.34
CA TYR A 255 -0.98 6.76 7.81
C TYR A 255 -0.39 8.07 8.37
N MET A 256 0.71 7.98 9.12
CA MET A 256 1.44 9.16 9.58
C MET A 256 1.96 9.98 8.41
N TYR A 257 2.52 9.33 7.38
CA TYR A 257 3.02 9.99 6.17
C TYR A 257 1.90 10.76 5.44
N GLN A 258 0.73 10.15 5.24
CA GLN A 258 -0.43 10.87 4.66
C GLN A 258 -0.87 12.07 5.51
N SER A 259 -0.79 11.97 6.83
CA SER A 259 -1.09 13.08 7.73
C SER A 259 0.00 14.15 7.69
N TYR A 260 1.26 13.76 7.54
CA TYR A 260 2.37 14.67 7.26
C TYR A 260 2.12 15.46 5.97
N LEU A 261 1.77 14.80 4.87
CA LEU A 261 1.42 15.49 3.62
C LEU A 261 0.28 16.50 3.83
N TYR A 262 -0.73 16.16 4.63
CA TYR A 262 -1.87 17.04 4.86
C TYR A 262 -1.55 18.26 5.71
N TYR A 263 -0.78 18.10 6.78
CA TYR A 263 -0.49 19.18 7.73
C TYR A 263 0.78 19.94 7.37
N ALA A 264 1.88 19.25 7.09
CA ALA A 264 3.18 19.87 6.87
C ALA A 264 3.15 20.85 5.70
N THR A 265 2.49 20.47 4.60
CA THR A 265 2.48 21.28 3.38
C THR A 265 1.51 22.47 3.42
N LYS A 266 0.80 22.69 4.53
CA LYS A 266 -0.09 23.86 4.68
C LYS A 266 0.68 25.14 5.02
N HIS A 267 1.92 25.03 5.47
CA HIS A 267 2.75 26.20 5.68
C HIS A 267 3.22 26.76 4.34
N GLU A 268 3.12 28.08 4.13
CA GLU A 268 3.51 28.76 2.88
C GLU A 268 4.99 28.53 2.51
N ASP A 269 5.88 28.58 3.50
CA ASP A 269 7.31 28.30 3.36
C ASP A 269 7.69 26.80 3.38
N PHE A 270 6.74 25.86 3.25
CA PHE A 270 7.08 24.44 3.13
C PHE A 270 7.98 24.22 1.89
N PRO A 271 9.11 23.47 1.99
CA PRO A 271 9.49 22.53 3.06
C PRO A 271 10.39 23.09 4.16
N LEU A 272 10.69 24.39 4.18
CA LEU A 272 11.57 25.00 5.19
C LEU A 272 10.89 25.23 6.53
N LYS A 273 9.56 25.35 6.52
CA LYS A 273 8.71 25.35 7.71
C LYS A 273 7.62 24.30 7.56
N ILE A 274 7.18 23.75 8.67
CA ILE A 274 6.23 22.65 8.73
C ILE A 274 4.91 23.17 9.30
N GLY A 275 3.81 22.93 8.59
CA GLY A 275 2.47 23.29 9.06
C GLY A 275 1.99 22.42 10.22
N GLY A 276 0.94 22.88 10.89
CA GLY A 276 0.41 22.31 12.12
C GLY A 276 0.51 23.29 13.30
N ILE A 277 -0.18 22.98 14.38
CA ILE A 277 -0.23 23.78 15.62
C ILE A 277 0.42 23.09 16.82
N GLY A 278 0.77 21.81 16.68
CA GLY A 278 1.52 21.00 17.66
C GLY A 278 3.03 21.19 17.60
N LYS A 279 3.80 20.16 17.96
CA LYS A 279 5.28 20.19 18.00
C LYS A 279 5.91 20.57 16.66
N ALA A 280 5.32 20.15 15.55
CA ALA A 280 5.90 20.31 14.21
C ALA A 280 6.13 21.77 13.83
N LYS A 281 5.33 22.73 14.34
CA LYS A 281 5.48 24.16 14.04
C LYS A 281 6.82 24.75 14.48
N ASN A 282 7.45 24.13 15.50
CA ASN A 282 8.73 24.57 16.06
C ASN A 282 9.92 23.84 15.41
N VAL A 283 9.66 22.87 14.54
CA VAL A 283 10.69 22.10 13.84
C VAL A 283 11.09 22.84 12.58
N LYS A 284 12.38 23.12 12.44
CA LYS A 284 12.94 23.63 11.19
C LYS A 284 12.85 22.55 10.13
N GLY A 285 12.18 22.83 9.03
CA GLY A 285 12.06 21.91 7.92
C GLY A 285 13.36 21.76 7.13
N THR A 286 13.39 20.76 6.27
CA THR A 286 14.59 20.37 5.53
C THR A 286 14.47 20.77 4.06
N PRO A 287 15.45 21.48 3.50
CA PRO A 287 15.45 21.75 2.07
C PRO A 287 15.52 20.42 1.31
N LEU A 288 14.70 20.31 0.27
CA LEU A 288 14.75 19.16 -0.62
C LEU A 288 16.04 19.20 -1.44
N PRO A 289 16.56 18.03 -1.88
CA PRO A 289 17.72 17.97 -2.75
C PRO A 289 17.58 18.93 -3.93
N ASN A 290 18.65 19.68 -4.21
CA ASN A 290 18.68 20.61 -5.34
C ASN A 290 18.94 19.83 -6.63
N ASP A 291 17.90 19.14 -7.11
CA ASP A 291 17.93 18.39 -8.35
C ASP A 291 17.39 19.25 -9.49
N ARG A 292 18.21 19.47 -10.53
CA ARG A 292 17.83 20.22 -11.73
C ARG A 292 16.72 19.53 -12.52
N GLU A 293 16.53 18.23 -12.31
CA GLU A 293 15.54 17.40 -13.02
C GLU A 293 14.18 17.32 -12.30
N ARG A 294 14.06 17.89 -11.08
CA ARG A 294 12.81 17.83 -10.29
C ARG A 294 11.65 18.55 -11.00
N THR A 295 10.59 17.83 -11.33
CA THR A 295 9.39 18.39 -11.97
C THR A 295 8.37 18.92 -10.95
N ILE A 296 8.34 18.34 -9.74
CA ILE A 296 7.37 18.72 -8.70
C ILE A 296 7.84 19.97 -7.97
N LYS A 297 7.10 21.08 -8.08
CA LYS A 297 7.46 22.35 -7.42
C LYS A 297 6.66 22.65 -6.16
N LYS A 298 5.45 22.11 -6.04
CA LYS A 298 4.57 22.27 -4.89
C LYS A 298 4.07 20.91 -4.43
N TYR A 299 3.99 20.74 -3.12
CA TYR A 299 3.56 19.50 -2.49
C TYR A 299 2.27 19.76 -1.73
N SER A 300 1.33 18.83 -1.84
CA SER A 300 0.14 18.77 -0.99
C SER A 300 -0.53 17.41 -1.17
N CYS A 301 -1.66 17.19 -0.53
CA CYS A 301 -2.54 16.07 -0.81
C CYS A 301 -4.00 16.49 -0.64
N GLU A 302 -4.91 15.78 -1.31
CA GLU A 302 -6.34 15.95 -1.13
C GLU A 302 -6.93 14.78 -0.33
N MET A 303 -7.59 15.09 0.79
CA MET A 303 -8.37 14.12 1.54
C MET A 303 -9.71 13.88 0.84
N VAL A 304 -9.89 12.71 0.25
CA VAL A 304 -11.12 12.37 -0.46
C VAL A 304 -12.26 12.19 0.55
N PRO A 305 -13.45 12.78 0.32
CA PRO A 305 -14.58 12.65 1.24
C PRO A 305 -14.93 11.18 1.52
N PRO A 306 -15.19 10.77 2.77
CA PRO A 306 -15.42 9.37 3.13
C PRO A 306 -16.51 8.66 2.33
N LYS A 307 -17.58 9.38 1.96
CA LYS A 307 -18.66 8.86 1.11
C LYS A 307 -18.15 8.50 -0.29
N THR A 308 -17.31 9.36 -0.87
CA THR A 308 -16.65 9.12 -2.16
C THR A 308 -15.63 8.00 -2.05
N SER A 309 -14.85 7.94 -0.97
CA SER A 309 -13.90 6.85 -0.72
C SER A 309 -14.61 5.49 -0.66
N ALA A 310 -15.73 5.41 0.05
CA ALA A 310 -16.52 4.20 0.16
C ALA A 310 -17.18 3.75 -1.15
N THR A 311 -17.30 4.64 -2.14
CA THR A 311 -17.74 4.29 -3.50
C THR A 311 -16.64 3.56 -4.26
N PHE A 312 -15.42 4.09 -4.24
CA PHE A 312 -14.34 3.60 -5.10
C PHE A 312 -13.45 2.51 -4.47
N VAL A 313 -13.43 2.42 -3.14
CA VAL A 313 -12.51 1.53 -2.42
C VAL A 313 -13.28 0.64 -1.46
N LYS A 314 -13.00 -0.68 -1.50
CA LYS A 314 -13.62 -1.65 -0.59
C LYS A 314 -12.57 -2.55 0.06
N PHE A 315 -12.72 -2.72 1.36
CA PHE A 315 -12.01 -3.74 2.11
C PHE A 315 -12.82 -5.04 2.14
N GLY A 316 -12.12 -6.17 1.99
CA GLY A 316 -12.67 -7.51 2.15
C GLY A 316 -11.75 -8.38 3.02
N SER A 317 -12.33 -9.42 3.61
CA SER A 317 -11.61 -10.49 4.32
C SER A 317 -12.19 -11.83 3.87
N ILE A 318 -11.31 -12.80 3.63
CA ILE A 318 -11.65 -14.19 3.32
C ILE A 318 -11.51 -14.99 4.62
N ASN A 319 -12.59 -15.62 5.03
CA ASN A 319 -12.62 -16.46 6.24
C ASN A 319 -13.17 -17.85 5.91
N ASN A 320 -13.34 -18.71 6.92
CA ASN A 320 -13.82 -20.08 6.72
C ASN A 320 -15.31 -20.19 6.31
N GLY A 321 -16.04 -19.06 6.21
CA GLY A 321 -17.45 -19.03 5.82
C GLY A 321 -17.66 -18.95 4.31
N TYR A 322 -17.91 -20.10 3.67
CA TYR A 322 -18.12 -20.24 2.22
C TYR A 322 -19.13 -19.22 1.65
N ASP A 323 -20.36 -19.19 2.18
CA ASP A 323 -21.41 -18.33 1.64
C ASP A 323 -21.10 -16.83 1.78
N ASN A 324 -20.39 -16.46 2.84
CA ASN A 324 -19.99 -15.07 3.06
C ASN A 324 -18.93 -14.63 2.05
N ASN A 325 -17.98 -15.53 1.74
CA ASN A 325 -16.98 -15.29 0.70
C ASN A 325 -17.64 -15.20 -0.67
N ALA A 326 -18.50 -16.16 -1.03
CA ALA A 326 -19.22 -16.16 -2.31
C ALA A 326 -20.03 -14.88 -2.52
N LYS A 327 -20.82 -14.45 -1.53
CA LYS A 327 -21.58 -13.18 -1.59
C LYS A 327 -20.67 -11.97 -1.76
N ARG A 328 -19.51 -11.95 -1.11
CA ARG A 328 -18.54 -10.85 -1.24
C ARG A 328 -17.93 -10.81 -2.63
N PHE A 329 -17.53 -11.95 -3.16
CA PHE A 329 -16.98 -12.08 -4.51
C PHE A 329 -17.96 -11.60 -5.57
N GLU A 330 -19.22 -12.03 -5.48
CA GLU A 330 -20.28 -11.55 -6.36
C GLU A 330 -20.52 -10.05 -6.21
N ARG A 331 -20.50 -9.52 -4.97
CA ARG A 331 -20.64 -8.08 -4.75
C ARG A 331 -19.52 -7.30 -5.42
N PHE A 332 -18.27 -7.71 -5.24
CA PHE A 332 -17.13 -7.01 -5.85
C PHE A 332 -17.14 -7.12 -7.37
N ARG A 333 -17.42 -8.32 -7.91
CA ARG A 333 -17.51 -8.56 -9.35
C ARG A 333 -18.51 -7.62 -10.03
N ASN A 334 -19.67 -7.41 -9.40
CA ASN A 334 -20.77 -6.66 -9.99
C ASN A 334 -20.78 -5.16 -9.62
N ASP A 335 -19.83 -4.70 -8.81
CA ASP A 335 -19.74 -3.28 -8.42
C ASP A 335 -19.03 -2.45 -9.50
N ILE A 336 -19.82 -1.78 -10.33
CA ILE A 336 -19.35 -0.93 -11.44
C ILE A 336 -18.63 0.36 -10.97
N GLN A 337 -18.85 0.76 -9.71
CA GLN A 337 -18.22 1.96 -9.14
C GLN A 337 -16.92 1.60 -8.42
N LEU A 338 -16.75 0.38 -7.95
CA LEU A 338 -15.52 -0.09 -7.33
C LEU A 338 -14.33 0.08 -8.28
N ARG A 339 -13.24 0.69 -7.78
CA ARG A 339 -11.97 0.87 -8.50
C ARG A 339 -10.88 0.00 -7.90
N VAL A 340 -10.73 0.03 -6.58
CA VAL A 340 -9.72 -0.76 -5.86
C VAL A 340 -10.38 -1.56 -4.74
N TYR A 341 -10.04 -2.83 -4.60
CA TYR A 341 -10.37 -3.59 -3.41
C TYR A 341 -9.19 -4.43 -2.95
N ASN A 342 -9.25 -4.90 -1.72
CA ASN A 342 -8.31 -5.88 -1.21
C ASN A 342 -9.04 -7.03 -0.51
N LEU A 343 -8.33 -8.14 -0.33
CA LEU A 343 -8.84 -9.33 0.32
C LEU A 343 -7.84 -9.80 1.37
N ASN A 344 -8.12 -9.51 2.63
CA ASN A 344 -7.32 -10.03 3.74
C ASN A 344 -7.54 -11.52 3.95
N ASP A 345 -6.45 -12.22 4.23
CA ASP A 345 -6.43 -13.64 4.52
C ASP A 345 -6.67 -13.93 6.00
N GLU A 346 -7.90 -14.32 6.35
CA GLU A 346 -8.33 -14.64 7.72
C GLU A 346 -8.88 -16.09 7.84
N TYR A 347 -8.57 -16.93 6.86
CA TYR A 347 -8.98 -18.34 6.81
C TYR A 347 -7.87 -19.29 7.27
N THR A 348 -8.30 -20.47 7.73
CA THR A 348 -7.43 -21.56 8.19
C THR A 348 -7.68 -22.87 7.47
N LYS A 349 -8.68 -22.93 6.58
CA LYS A 349 -9.04 -24.14 5.83
C LYS A 349 -8.82 -23.96 4.33
N ASP A 350 -8.44 -25.05 3.67
CA ASP A 350 -8.12 -25.05 2.23
C ASP A 350 -9.33 -24.73 1.36
N GLU A 351 -10.57 -25.00 1.80
CA GLU A 351 -11.76 -24.66 1.00
C GLU A 351 -11.92 -23.16 0.77
N ALA A 352 -11.47 -22.33 1.71
CA ALA A 352 -11.45 -20.87 1.55
C ALA A 352 -10.34 -20.43 0.59
N LEU A 353 -9.18 -21.10 0.63
CA LEU A 353 -8.09 -20.92 -0.34
C LEU A 353 -8.55 -21.24 -1.75
N TYR A 354 -9.18 -22.39 -1.98
CA TYR A 354 -9.67 -22.79 -3.30
C TYR A 354 -10.74 -21.82 -3.83
N GLN A 355 -11.61 -21.30 -2.95
CA GLN A 355 -12.57 -20.26 -3.30
C GLN A 355 -11.89 -18.96 -3.76
N LEU A 356 -10.86 -18.51 -3.02
CA LEU A 356 -10.09 -17.33 -3.39
C LEU A 356 -9.40 -17.53 -4.75
N VAL A 357 -8.66 -18.63 -4.92
CA VAL A 357 -7.97 -18.95 -6.19
C VAL A 357 -8.96 -18.99 -7.35
N ARG A 358 -10.11 -19.68 -7.19
CA ARG A 358 -11.17 -19.72 -8.22
C ARG A 358 -11.73 -18.33 -8.53
N TYR A 359 -11.94 -17.50 -7.51
CA TYR A 359 -12.37 -16.13 -7.70
C TYR A 359 -11.35 -15.35 -8.52
N MET A 360 -10.06 -15.43 -8.17
CA MET A 360 -8.98 -14.72 -8.87
C MET A 360 -8.85 -15.14 -10.34
N ILE A 361 -8.83 -16.45 -10.62
CA ILE A 361 -8.77 -17.00 -11.99
C ILE A 361 -9.94 -16.47 -12.83
N THR A 362 -11.16 -16.54 -12.29
CA THR A 362 -12.36 -16.12 -13.04
C THR A 362 -12.55 -14.62 -13.10
N ARG A 363 -11.92 -13.86 -12.19
CA ARG A 363 -11.99 -12.39 -12.17
C ARG A 363 -10.96 -11.74 -13.09
N TYR A 364 -9.77 -12.35 -13.20
CA TYR A 364 -8.64 -11.87 -13.99
C TYR A 364 -8.07 -13.01 -14.86
N PRO A 365 -8.85 -13.48 -15.86
CA PRO A 365 -8.49 -14.65 -16.64
C PRO A 365 -7.35 -14.38 -17.64
N THR A 366 -7.19 -13.12 -18.06
CA THR A 366 -6.19 -12.73 -19.06
C THR A 366 -4.80 -12.63 -18.40
N PRO A 367 -3.82 -13.41 -18.84
CA PRO A 367 -2.45 -13.31 -18.34
C PRO A 367 -1.82 -11.96 -18.62
N SER A 368 -0.97 -11.52 -17.69
CA SER A 368 -0.13 -10.34 -17.85
C SER A 368 1.08 -10.65 -18.74
N GLN A 369 1.67 -9.62 -19.33
CA GLN A 369 2.91 -9.72 -20.12
C GLN A 369 4.15 -10.07 -19.26
N PHE A 370 3.98 -10.15 -17.94
CA PHE A 370 5.02 -10.47 -16.97
C PHE A 370 5.04 -11.94 -16.58
N GLU A 371 4.18 -12.76 -17.17
CA GLU A 371 4.09 -14.18 -16.83
C GLU A 371 4.85 -15.06 -17.82
N LYS A 372 5.61 -16.02 -17.28
CA LYS A 372 6.28 -17.03 -18.08
C LYS A 372 5.25 -17.85 -18.86
N LYS A 373 5.58 -18.15 -20.12
CA LYS A 373 4.73 -18.95 -21.01
C LYS A 373 4.27 -20.28 -20.39
N GLU A 374 5.12 -20.98 -19.66
CA GLU A 374 4.77 -22.26 -19.02
C GLU A 374 3.61 -22.14 -18.01
N TYR A 375 3.52 -21.02 -17.28
CA TYR A 375 2.44 -20.74 -16.33
C TYR A 375 1.17 -20.32 -17.05
N VAL A 376 1.30 -19.57 -18.15
CA VAL A 376 0.17 -19.23 -19.02
C VAL A 376 -0.44 -20.49 -19.64
N ASP A 377 0.40 -21.38 -20.17
CA ASP A 377 -0.04 -22.64 -20.79
C ASP A 377 -0.68 -23.59 -19.76
N LEU A 378 -0.26 -23.54 -18.49
CA LEU A 378 -0.89 -24.29 -17.39
C LEU A 378 -2.29 -23.75 -17.08
N ASP A 379 -2.43 -22.44 -16.94
CA ASP A 379 -3.75 -21.81 -16.70
C ASP A 379 -4.74 -22.17 -17.80
N LEU A 380 -4.32 -22.09 -19.08
CA LEU A 380 -5.17 -22.42 -20.23
C LEU A 380 -5.70 -23.86 -20.21
N LYS A 381 -5.02 -24.80 -19.53
CA LYS A 381 -5.47 -26.20 -19.37
C LYS A 381 -6.51 -26.38 -18.26
N VAL A 382 -6.59 -25.45 -17.32
CA VAL A 382 -7.48 -25.50 -16.15
C VAL A 382 -8.59 -24.45 -16.18
N LEU A 383 -8.59 -23.56 -17.18
CA LEU A 383 -9.71 -22.67 -17.42
C LEU A 383 -10.98 -23.50 -17.73
N PRO A 384 -12.11 -23.19 -17.06
CA PRO A 384 -13.36 -23.93 -17.22
C PRO A 384 -14.00 -23.78 -18.60
#